data_AF-A0A972ANF5-F1
#
_entry.id   AF-A0A972ANF5-F1
#
_cell.length_a   1.000
_cell.length_b   1.000
_cell.length_c   1.000
_cell.angle_alpha   90.00
_cell.angle_beta   90.00
_cell.angle_gamma   90.00
#
_symmetry.space_group_name_H-M   'P 1'
#
loop_
_entity.id
_entity.type
_entity.pdbx_description
1 polymer ?
#
loop_
_entity_poly.entity_id
_entity_poly.type
_entity_poly.pdbx_seq_one_letter_code
_entity_poly.pdbx_strand_id
1 'polypeptide(L)'
;MLVPLRIISESLGATVNWDSGSGKIEVELDGKKLGLTLGSTRVMVDGVPKELDVPPSLVNGRTLLPLRFVGENLGLNVQWDGTVRAVLLTK
;
A
#
# COMPACT_ATOMS: atom_id res chain seq x y z
N MET A 1 8.62 0.92 -8.39
CA MET A 1 8.75 2.21 -7.67
C MET A 1 8.12 2.10 -6.30
N LEU A 2 8.68 2.80 -5.31
CA LEU A 2 8.11 2.90 -3.97
C LEU A 2 7.36 4.21 -3.83
N VAL A 3 6.23 4.17 -3.14
CA VAL A 3 5.37 5.33 -2.92
C VAL A 3 4.90 5.37 -1.47
N PRO A 4 4.63 6.58 -0.94
CA PRO A 4 4.05 6.70 0.38
C PRO A 4 2.65 6.08 0.39
N LEU A 5 2.41 5.14 1.31
CA LEU A 5 1.11 4.49 1.50
C LEU A 5 -0.03 5.52 1.59
N ARG A 6 0.23 6.55 2.40
CA ARG A 6 -0.69 7.61 2.76
C ARG A 6 -1.28 8.33 1.54
N ILE A 7 -0.47 8.54 0.49
CA ILE A 7 -0.93 9.24 -0.72
C ILE A 7 -2.03 8.46 -1.43
N ILE A 8 -1.87 7.15 -1.56
CA ILE A 8 -2.85 6.29 -2.22
C ILE A 8 -4.08 6.16 -1.33
N SER A 9 -3.87 5.81 -0.06
CA SER A 9 -4.98 5.57 0.87
C SER A 9 -5.87 6.81 1.04
N GLU A 10 -5.29 8.00 1.21
CA GLU A 10 -6.05 9.25 1.34
C GLU A 10 -6.79 9.58 0.04
N SER A 11 -6.17 9.38 -1.13
CA SER A 11 -6.81 9.63 -2.43
C SER A 11 -8.04 8.74 -2.68
N LEU A 12 -8.08 7.56 -2.04
CA LEU A 12 -9.17 6.60 -2.15
C LEU A 12 -10.20 6.69 -1.03
N GLY A 13 -9.95 7.52 -0.01
CA GLY A 13 -10.78 7.54 1.21
C GLY A 13 -10.58 6.30 2.10
N ALA A 14 -9.47 5.59 1.95
CA ALA A 14 -9.13 4.46 2.80
C ALA A 14 -8.72 4.93 4.19
N THR A 15 -9.16 4.21 5.23
CA THR A 15 -8.76 4.45 6.60
C THR A 15 -7.43 3.75 6.86
N VAL A 16 -6.44 4.48 7.38
CA VAL A 16 -5.12 3.92 7.75
C VAL A 16 -4.95 4.01 9.26
N ASN A 17 -4.80 2.85 9.89
CA ASN A 17 -4.42 2.74 11.29
C ASN A 17 -2.94 2.33 11.39
N TRP A 18 -2.19 3.00 12.25
CA TRP A 18 -0.78 2.69 12.49
C TRP A 18 -0.54 2.42 13.96
N ASP A 19 0.03 1.25 14.25
CA ASP A 19 0.46 0.87 15.58
C ASP A 19 1.98 1.10 15.71
N SER A 20 2.33 2.14 16.47
CA SER A 20 3.71 2.54 16.74
C SER A 20 4.52 1.52 17.55
N GLY A 21 3.86 0.66 18.34
CA GLY A 21 4.53 -0.33 19.18
C GLY A 21 4.96 -1.58 18.41
N SER A 22 4.16 -1.99 17.42
CA SER A 22 4.40 -3.20 16.62
C SER A 22 4.90 -2.91 15.20
N GLY A 23 4.87 -1.65 14.75
CA GLY A 23 5.15 -1.30 13.35
C GLY A 23 4.11 -1.86 12.38
N LYS A 24 2.93 -2.25 12.89
CA LYS A 24 1.82 -2.76 12.10
C LYS A 24 1.02 -1.60 11.52
N ILE A 25 0.63 -1.75 10.26
CA ILE A 25 -0.20 -0.80 9.54
C ILE A 25 -1.40 -1.56 9.01
N GLU A 26 -2.59 -1.07 9.29
CA GLU A 26 -3.84 -1.61 8.80
C GLU A 26 -4.50 -0.57 7.90
N VAL A 27 -4.87 -0.97 6.69
CA VAL A 27 -5.60 -0.14 5.74
C VAL A 27 -6.93 -0.79 5.44
N GLU A 28 -8.00 -0.01 5.50
CA GLU A 28 -9.34 -0.47 5.18
C GLU A 28 -10.00 0.44 4.14
N LEU A 29 -10.54 -0.16 3.08
CA LEU A 29 -11.24 0.55 2.00
C LEU A 29 -12.37 -0.31 1.46
N ASP A 30 -13.62 0.20 1.47
CA ASP A 30 -14.79 -0.49 0.89
C ASP A 30 -14.92 -1.99 1.33
N GLY A 31 -14.54 -2.29 2.58
CA GLY A 31 -14.55 -3.66 3.14
C GLY A 31 -13.30 -4.50 2.86
N LYS A 32 -12.37 -4.02 2.03
CA LYS A 32 -11.04 -4.63 1.83
C LYS A 32 -10.10 -4.25 2.97
N LYS A 33 -9.30 -5.22 3.43
CA LYS A 33 -8.36 -5.05 4.55
C LYS A 33 -6.95 -5.42 4.13
N LEU A 34 -6.02 -4.51 4.37
CA LEU A 34 -4.60 -4.69 4.13
C LEU A 34 -3.83 -4.57 5.44
N GLY A 35 -3.19 -5.64 5.87
CA GLY A 35 -2.29 -5.66 7.02
C GLY A 35 -0.84 -5.70 6.56
N LEU A 36 -0.06 -4.69 6.95
CA LEU A 36 1.36 -4.57 6.63
C LEU A 36 2.16 -4.50 7.93
N THR A 37 3.39 -4.99 7.91
CA THR A 37 4.33 -4.83 9.03
C THR A 37 5.64 -4.27 8.49
N LEU A 38 6.15 -3.21 9.12
CA LEU A 38 7.44 -2.63 8.74
C LEU A 38 8.56 -3.68 8.76
N GLY A 39 9.38 -3.71 7.71
CA GLY A 39 10.49 -4.66 7.57
C GLY A 39 10.09 -6.10 7.24
N SER A 40 8.80 -6.42 7.16
CA SER A 40 8.30 -7.75 6.78
C SER A 40 7.84 -7.77 5.32
N THR A 41 8.28 -8.77 4.56
CA THR A 41 7.72 -9.04 3.21
C THR A 41 6.37 -9.74 3.30
N ARG A 42 6.06 -10.40 4.42
CA ARG A 42 4.77 -11.04 4.64
C ARG A 42 3.73 -10.00 5.05
N VAL A 43 2.62 -10.00 4.31
CA VAL A 43 1.50 -9.08 4.47
C VAL A 43 0.18 -9.85 4.43
N MET A 44 -0.89 -9.26 4.93
CA MET A 44 -2.23 -9.85 4.94
C MET A 44 -3.15 -9.04 4.02
N VAL A 45 -3.80 -9.70 3.07
CA VAL A 45 -4.82 -9.09 2.20
C VAL A 45 -6.12 -9.86 2.42
N ASP A 46 -7.13 -9.20 2.97
CA ASP A 46 -8.44 -9.80 3.28
C ASP A 46 -8.31 -11.10 4.09
N GLY A 47 -7.36 -11.13 5.03
CA GLY A 47 -7.07 -12.32 5.85
C GLY A 47 -6.20 -13.38 5.18
N VAL A 48 -5.85 -13.22 3.90
CA VAL A 48 -4.98 -14.13 3.16
C VAL A 48 -3.53 -13.61 3.20
N PRO A 49 -2.56 -14.44 3.64
CA PRO A 49 -1.15 -14.04 3.60
C PRO A 49 -0.68 -13.91 2.15
N LYS A 50 -0.03 -12.80 1.84
CA LYS A 50 0.71 -12.55 0.59
C LYS A 50 2.14 -12.12 0.90
N GLU A 51 2.98 -12.18 -0.12
CA GLU A 51 4.36 -11.77 -0.04
C GLU A 51 4.61 -10.55 -0.92
N LEU A 52 5.43 -9.64 -0.41
CA LEU A 52 5.94 -8.47 -1.12
C LEU A 52 7.35 -8.73 -1.62
N ASP A 53 7.62 -8.28 -2.84
CA ASP A 53 8.99 -8.25 -3.38
C ASP A 53 9.90 -7.32 -2.57
N VAL A 54 9.33 -6.26 -1.98
CA VAL A 54 10.05 -5.26 -1.18
C VAL A 54 9.26 -4.96 0.09
N PRO A 55 9.87 -5.12 1.28
CA PRO A 55 9.17 -4.89 2.53
C PRO A 55 8.80 -3.40 2.69
N PRO A 56 7.71 -3.08 3.42
CA PRO A 56 7.38 -1.72 3.78
C PRO A 56 8.50 -1.12 4.62
N SER A 57 8.94 0.08 4.24
CA SER A 57 10.04 0.78 4.90
C SER A 57 9.58 2.15 5.40
N LEU A 58 10.05 2.55 6.58
CA LEU A 58 9.77 3.88 7.12
C LEU A 58 10.88 4.83 6.70
N VAL A 59 10.56 5.80 5.84
CA VAL A 59 11.50 6.81 5.35
C VAL A 59 10.92 8.19 5.60
N ASN A 60 11.62 9.04 6.37
CA ASN A 60 11.18 10.40 6.71
C ASN A 60 9.75 10.43 7.30
N GLY A 61 9.43 9.48 8.18
CA GLY A 61 8.09 9.37 8.80
C GLY A 61 6.98 8.87 7.86
N ARG A 62 7.32 8.40 6.66
CA ARG A 62 6.37 7.86 5.68
C ARG A 62 6.66 6.39 5.41
N THR A 63 5.63 5.57 5.45
CA THR A 63 5.73 4.17 5.00
C THR A 63 5.77 4.14 3.49
N LEU A 64 6.87 3.64 2.94
CA LEU A 64 7.07 3.40 1.52
C LEU A 64 6.91 1.92 1.19
N LEU A 65 6.16 1.64 0.13
CA LEU A 65 5.96 0.28 -0.39
C LEU A 65 5.66 0.30 -1.90
N PRO A 66 5.69 -0.86 -2.58
CA PRO A 66 5.41 -0.92 -4.01
C PRO A 66 4.01 -0.39 -4.36
N LEU A 67 3.95 0.63 -5.23
CA LEU A 67 2.69 1.26 -5.67
C LEU A 67 1.69 0.25 -6.21
N ARG A 68 2.16 -0.64 -7.09
CA ARG A 68 1.33 -1.65 -7.75
C ARG A 68 0.62 -2.53 -6.74
N PHE A 69 1.35 -2.99 -5.73
CA PHE A 69 0.78 -3.84 -4.69
C PHE A 69 -0.35 -3.13 -3.94
N VAL A 70 -0.14 -1.89 -3.51
CA VAL A 70 -1.18 -1.14 -2.79
C VAL A 70 -2.38 -0.87 -3.68
N GLY A 71 -2.14 -0.35 -4.89
CA GLY A 71 -3.19 -0.02 -5.83
C GLY A 71 -4.06 -1.24 -6.15
N GLU A 72 -3.47 -2.32 -6.61
CA GLU A 72 -4.20 -3.52 -7.03
C GLU A 72 -4.99 -4.16 -5.88
N ASN A 73 -4.39 -4.28 -4.69
CA ASN A 73 -5.09 -4.86 -3.54
C ASN A 73 -6.19 -3.93 -3.00
N LEU A 74 -6.05 -2.62 -3.14
CA LEU A 74 -7.12 -1.66 -2.85
C LEU A 74 -8.16 -1.54 -3.97
N GLY A 75 -8.01 -2.27 -5.08
CA GLY A 75 -8.98 -2.30 -6.18
C GLY A 75 -8.77 -1.24 -7.27
N LEU A 76 -7.54 -0.73 -7.39
CA LEU A 76 -7.13 0.11 -8.50
C LEU A 76 -6.41 -0.70 -9.57
N ASN A 77 -6.62 -0.33 -10.83
CA ASN A 77 -5.73 -0.68 -11.91
C ASN A 77 -4.53 0.28 -11.90
N VAL A 78 -3.31 -0.28 -11.98
CA VAL A 78 -2.07 0.51 -11.97
C VAL A 78 -1.39 0.34 -13.32
N GLN A 79 -1.42 1.39 -14.14
CA GLN A 79 -0.80 1.39 -15.47
C GLN A 79 0.32 2.41 -15.56
N TRP A 80 1.39 2.05 -16.28
CA TRP A 80 2.45 2.97 -16.60
C TRP A 80 2.21 3.57 -17.99
N ASP A 81 2.17 4.88 -18.09
CA ASP A 81 2.22 5.60 -19.36
C ASP A 81 3.65 6.08 -19.61
N GLY A 82 4.32 5.39 -20.56
CA GLY A 82 5.68 5.71 -20.96
C GLY A 82 5.84 7.01 -21.74
N THR A 83 4.75 7.54 -22.31
CA THR A 83 4.74 8.76 -23.11
C THR A 83 4.90 9.98 -22.22
N VAL A 84 4.11 10.05 -21.15
CA VAL A 84 4.17 11.15 -20.17
C VAL A 84 5.01 10.83 -18.93
N ARG A 85 5.56 9.61 -18.85
CA ARG A 85 6.34 9.10 -17.71
C ARG A 85 5.56 9.22 -16.39
N ALA A 86 4.29 8.79 -16.42
CA ALA A 86 3.39 8.86 -15.28
C ALA A 86 2.75 7.50 -15.00
N VAL A 87 2.35 7.28 -13.74
CA VAL A 87 1.49 6.16 -13.38
C VAL A 87 0.05 6.63 -13.37
N LEU A 88 -0.80 5.95 -14.13
CA LEU A 88 -2.24 6.11 -14.07
C LEU A 88 -2.84 5.12 -13.08
N LEU A 89 -3.72 5.64 -12.24
CA LEU A 89 -4.53 4.87 -11.31
C LEU A 89 -5.98 5.01 -11.76
N THR A 90 -6.63 3.89 -12.05
CA THR A 90 -8.05 3.86 -12.45
C THR A 90 -8.82 2.87 -11.59
N LYS A 91 -10.11 3.10 -11.35
CA LYS A 91 -11.02 2.17 -10.66
C LYS A 91 -11.76 1.30 -11.67
#